data_AF-A0A351BZ12-F1
#
_entry.id   AF-A0A351BZ12-F1
#
_cell.length_a   1.000
_cell.length_b   1.000
_cell.length_c   1.000
_cell.angle_alpha   90.00
_cell.angle_beta   90.00
_cell.angle_gamma   90.00
#
_symmetry.space_group_name_H-M   'P 1'
#
loop_
_entity.id
_entity.type
_entity.pdbx_description
1 polymer ?
#
loop_
_entity_poly.entity_id
_entity_poly.type
_entity_poly.pdbx_seq_one_letter_code
_entity_poly.pdbx_strand_id
1 'polypeptide(L)'
;MKKFNLSIFAIVFIAAFIFQSCSDSPVQNTESRQLLFNHDGLIEEVGGDCSAVQVRTRSFGEFDLSGYSKLRFEFDGMSDADLSSISIFYYENGEIVNFVNLTNRDEINSTDFAEVNSPGMQREIFSRVTLKSSVCTGQIFYLTFRDLKIFGIRQ
;
A
#
# COMPACT_ATOMS: atom_id res chain seq x y z
N MET A 1 6.67 -72.62 14.24
CA MET A 1 6.74 -71.34 14.98
C MET A 1 7.53 -70.33 14.14
N LYS A 2 6.84 -69.40 13.47
CA LYS A 2 7.49 -68.32 12.71
C LYS A 2 7.91 -67.22 13.70
N LYS A 3 9.22 -66.97 13.83
CA LYS A 3 9.74 -65.84 14.60
C LYS A 3 9.32 -64.56 13.87
N PHE A 4 8.27 -63.90 14.38
CA PHE A 4 7.92 -62.56 13.94
C PHE A 4 9.04 -61.61 14.38
N ASN A 5 9.73 -61.02 13.41
CA ASN A 5 10.78 -60.02 13.64
C ASN A 5 10.15 -58.77 14.27
N LEU A 6 10.17 -58.73 15.62
CA LEU A 6 9.72 -57.61 16.45
C LEU A 6 10.35 -56.27 16.03
N SER A 7 11.56 -56.33 15.47
CA SER A 7 12.34 -55.18 15.00
C SER A 7 11.70 -54.45 13.81
N ILE A 8 10.96 -55.15 12.93
CA ILE A 8 10.33 -54.53 11.74
C ILE A 8 9.07 -53.76 12.16
N PHE A 9 8.33 -54.27 13.14
CA PHE A 9 7.12 -53.61 13.64
C PHE A 9 7.44 -52.30 14.39
N ALA A 10 8.56 -52.27 15.14
CA ALA A 10 9.00 -51.07 15.84
C ALA A 10 9.41 -49.92 14.91
N ILE A 11 10.06 -50.23 13.78
CA ILE A 11 10.50 -49.23 12.79
C ILE A 11 9.30 -48.61 12.05
N VAL A 12 8.29 -49.42 11.72
CA VAL A 12 7.06 -48.92 11.08
C VAL A 12 6.24 -48.03 12.03
N PHE A 13 6.24 -48.32 13.34
CA PHE A 13 5.53 -47.51 14.33
C PHE A 13 6.20 -46.17 14.60
N ILE A 14 7.54 -46.11 14.61
CA ILE A 14 8.29 -44.86 14.79
C ILE A 14 8.17 -43.97 13.53
N ALA A 15 8.15 -44.56 12.33
CA ALA A 15 7.92 -43.82 11.10
C ALA A 15 6.52 -43.18 11.04
N ALA A 16 5.48 -43.86 11.55
CA ALA A 16 4.12 -43.32 11.58
C ALA A 16 3.94 -42.14 12.54
N PHE A 17 4.72 -42.08 13.64
CA PHE A 17 4.66 -40.97 14.59
C PHE A 17 5.34 -39.68 14.10
N ILE A 18 6.34 -39.77 13.21
CA ILE A 18 7.06 -38.60 12.70
C ILE A 18 6.22 -37.83 11.66
N PHE A 19 5.27 -38.48 10.98
CA PHE A 19 4.39 -37.81 10.01
C PHE A 19 3.16 -37.12 10.61
N GLN A 20 2.91 -37.22 11.93
CA GLN A 20 1.80 -36.54 12.61
C GLN A 20 2.22 -35.29 13.41
N SER A 21 3.52 -34.98 13.52
CA SER A 21 3.99 -33.83 14.33
C SER A 21 4.58 -32.67 13.52
N CYS A 22 4.23 -32.55 12.24
CA CYS A 22 4.37 -31.30 11.49
C CYS A 22 3.02 -30.93 10.86
N SER A 23 1.97 -30.83 11.68
CA SER A 23 0.79 -30.04 11.32
C SER A 23 0.77 -28.76 12.16
N ASP A 24 1.87 -28.00 12.11
CA ASP A 24 1.72 -26.56 12.19
C ASP A 24 0.93 -26.16 10.96
N SER A 25 -0.39 -26.09 11.11
CA SER A 25 -1.22 -25.39 10.14
C SER A 25 -0.73 -23.94 10.24
N PRO A 26 -0.01 -23.39 9.24
CA PRO A 26 0.24 -21.97 9.28
C PRO A 26 -1.14 -21.33 9.31
N VAL A 27 -1.39 -20.48 10.31
CA VAL A 27 -2.60 -19.67 10.38
C VAL A 27 -2.71 -18.95 9.05
N GLN A 28 -3.53 -19.46 8.14
CA GLN A 28 -3.88 -18.79 6.90
C GLN A 28 -4.85 -17.68 7.27
N ASN A 29 -4.33 -16.61 7.87
CA ASN A 29 -4.96 -15.30 7.81
C ASN A 29 -4.81 -14.83 6.36
N THR A 30 -5.62 -15.42 5.47
CA THR A 30 -5.68 -15.01 4.07
C THR A 30 -6.52 -13.74 4.05
N GLU A 31 -5.92 -12.62 4.44
CA GLU A 31 -6.50 -11.31 4.19
C GLU A 31 -6.82 -11.23 2.69
N SER A 32 -8.10 -11.29 2.35
CA SER A 32 -8.54 -11.28 0.95
C SER A 32 -8.39 -9.86 0.41
N ARG A 33 -7.32 -9.64 -0.37
CA ARG A 33 -7.07 -8.39 -1.07
C ARG A 33 -7.83 -8.37 -2.39
N GLN A 34 -8.68 -7.37 -2.59
CA GLN A 34 -9.36 -7.11 -3.85
C GLN A 34 -8.83 -5.83 -4.47
N LEU A 35 -8.40 -5.88 -5.73
CA LEU A 35 -8.03 -4.69 -6.49
C LEU A 35 -9.28 -3.85 -6.79
N LEU A 36 -9.28 -2.59 -6.35
CA LEU A 36 -10.35 -1.61 -6.56
C LEU A 36 -10.01 -0.63 -7.67
N PHE A 37 -8.74 -0.28 -7.79
CA PHE A 37 -8.25 0.69 -8.77
C PHE A 37 -6.86 0.28 -9.25
N ASN A 38 -6.60 0.49 -10.54
CA ASN A 38 -5.27 0.36 -11.11
C ASN A 38 -5.04 1.46 -12.16
N HIS A 39 -3.97 2.22 -11.99
CA HIS A 39 -3.45 3.14 -12.99
C HIS A 39 -1.95 2.88 -13.15
N ASP A 40 -1.59 2.18 -14.22
CA ASP A 40 -0.18 1.97 -14.56
C ASP A 40 0.36 3.20 -15.31
N GLY A 41 1.55 3.66 -14.95
CA GLY A 41 2.25 4.80 -15.53
C GLY A 41 2.07 6.12 -14.77
N LEU A 42 2.24 7.23 -15.50
CA LEU A 42 2.25 8.56 -14.92
C LEU A 42 0.85 9.01 -14.48
N ILE A 43 0.72 9.43 -13.22
CA ILE A 43 -0.49 10.05 -12.69
C ILE A 43 -0.34 11.57 -12.71
N GLU A 44 0.75 12.06 -12.11
CA GLU A 44 1.12 13.47 -12.08
C GLU A 44 2.64 13.64 -12.14
N GLU A 45 3.06 14.68 -12.86
CA GLU A 45 4.42 15.22 -12.85
C GLU A 45 4.34 16.73 -12.71
N VAL A 46 5.12 17.26 -11.79
CA VAL A 46 5.24 18.70 -11.54
C VAL A 46 6.71 19.06 -11.50
N GLY A 47 7.10 19.97 -12.40
CA GLY A 47 8.41 20.62 -12.40
C GLY A 47 8.28 22.07 -11.98
N GLY A 48 9.23 22.57 -11.19
CA GLY A 48 9.23 23.95 -10.72
C GLY A 48 10.54 24.36 -10.08
N ASP A 49 10.75 25.66 -9.97
CA ASP A 49 11.85 26.21 -9.18
C ASP A 49 11.42 26.40 -7.71
N CYS A 50 12.32 26.96 -6.90
CA CYS A 50 12.05 27.29 -5.50
C CYS A 50 11.11 28.49 -5.29
N SER A 51 10.72 29.22 -6.34
CA SER A 51 10.07 30.53 -6.23
C SER A 51 8.57 30.43 -5.99
N ALA A 52 7.95 29.34 -6.43
CA ALA A 52 6.51 29.15 -6.37
C ALA A 52 6.16 27.74 -5.88
N VAL A 53 5.07 27.65 -5.12
CA VAL A 53 4.46 26.37 -4.76
C VAL A 53 3.58 25.91 -5.92
N GLN A 54 3.84 24.72 -6.43
CA GLN A 54 3.02 24.11 -7.47
C GLN A 54 2.12 23.06 -6.84
N VAL A 55 0.82 23.13 -7.11
CA VAL A 55 -0.17 22.17 -6.56
C VAL A 55 -1.01 21.62 -7.69
N ARG A 56 -1.15 20.29 -7.77
CA ARG A 56 -2.11 19.64 -8.66
C ARG A 56 -2.99 18.68 -7.87
N THR A 57 -4.28 18.71 -8.15
CA THR A 57 -5.27 17.83 -7.54
C THR A 57 -6.04 17.11 -8.63
N ARG A 58 -6.27 15.81 -8.45
CA ARG A 58 -6.96 14.94 -9.40
C ARG A 58 -7.94 14.05 -8.67
N SER A 59 -9.12 13.81 -9.26
CA SER A 59 -10.07 12.80 -8.80
C SER A 59 -9.80 11.46 -9.50
N PHE A 60 -9.92 10.37 -8.74
CA PHE A 60 -9.95 9.00 -9.25
C PHE A 60 -11.37 8.44 -9.39
N GLY A 61 -12.38 9.23 -9.01
CA GLY A 61 -13.78 8.85 -9.04
C GLY A 61 -14.28 8.28 -7.71
N GLU A 62 -15.52 7.79 -7.74
CA GLU A 62 -16.20 7.22 -6.58
C GLU A 62 -15.90 5.73 -6.42
N PHE A 63 -15.68 5.32 -5.17
CA PHE A 63 -15.41 3.95 -4.77
C PHE A 63 -16.40 3.53 -3.69
N ASP A 64 -16.97 2.34 -3.82
CA ASP A 64 -17.73 1.70 -2.74
C ASP A 64 -16.76 0.98 -1.80
N LEU A 65 -16.57 1.54 -0.60
CA LEU A 65 -15.63 1.03 0.40
C LEU A 65 -16.33 0.29 1.55
N SER A 66 -17.65 0.09 1.46
CA SER A 66 -18.48 -0.49 2.53
C SER A 66 -18.13 -1.93 2.90
N GLY A 67 -17.57 -2.69 1.96
CA GLY A 67 -17.20 -4.09 2.16
C GLY A 67 -15.77 -4.34 2.64
N TYR A 68 -15.00 -3.31 2.99
CA TYR A 68 -13.58 -3.45 3.34
C TYR A 68 -13.29 -2.89 4.72
N SER A 69 -12.39 -3.55 5.45
CA SER A 69 -11.89 -3.10 6.76
C SER A 69 -10.71 -2.15 6.62
N LYS A 70 -9.83 -2.42 5.65
CA LYS A 70 -8.65 -1.62 5.33
C LYS A 70 -8.55 -1.37 3.84
N LEU A 71 -7.80 -0.33 3.51
CA LEU A 71 -7.35 0.01 2.18
C LEU A 71 -5.83 -0.02 2.15
N ARG A 72 -5.27 -0.52 1.06
CA ARG A 72 -3.83 -0.49 0.78
C ARG A 72 -3.60 0.26 -0.52
N PHE A 73 -2.80 1.31 -0.44
CA PHE A 73 -2.38 2.14 -1.56
C PHE A 73 -0.94 1.77 -1.88
N GLU A 74 -0.69 1.21 -3.07
CA GLU A 74 0.66 0.97 -3.58
C GLU A 74 0.91 1.94 -4.72
N PHE A 75 2.06 2.61 -4.72
CA PHE A 75 2.39 3.62 -5.73
C PHE A 75 3.90 3.89 -5.74
N ASP A 76 4.37 4.53 -6.81
CA ASP A 76 5.73 5.03 -6.92
C ASP A 76 5.73 6.57 -6.84
N GLY A 77 6.42 7.10 -5.83
CA GLY A 77 6.55 8.52 -5.56
C GLY A 77 8.03 8.93 -5.57
N MET A 78 8.34 10.00 -6.30
CA MET A 78 9.71 10.54 -6.31
C MET A 78 9.70 12.06 -6.26
N SER A 79 10.49 12.62 -5.36
CA SER A 79 10.78 14.04 -5.25
C SER A 79 12.29 14.28 -5.15
N ASP A 80 12.77 15.37 -5.71
CA ASP A 80 14.10 15.93 -5.40
C ASP A 80 14.02 17.20 -4.52
N ALA A 81 12.83 17.80 -4.42
CA ALA A 81 12.53 18.92 -3.55
C ALA A 81 12.22 18.48 -2.12
N ASP A 82 12.69 19.27 -1.16
CA ASP A 82 12.70 18.98 0.27
C ASP A 82 11.34 19.17 0.96
N LEU A 83 10.47 20.07 0.48
CA LEU A 83 9.16 20.39 1.09
C LEU A 83 7.97 19.92 0.25
N SER A 84 8.17 18.92 -0.60
CA SER A 84 7.12 18.33 -1.42
C SER A 84 6.15 17.48 -0.61
N SER A 85 4.94 17.25 -1.12
CA SER A 85 4.01 16.28 -0.54
C SER A 85 3.20 15.54 -1.59
N ILE A 86 2.83 14.30 -1.27
CA ILE A 86 1.83 13.50 -1.98
C ILE A 86 0.75 13.11 -0.97
N SER A 87 -0.49 13.50 -1.24
CA SER A 87 -1.63 13.07 -0.45
C SER A 87 -2.68 12.36 -1.29
N ILE A 88 -3.33 11.37 -0.68
CA ILE A 88 -4.52 10.69 -1.20
C ILE A 88 -5.60 10.84 -0.14
N PHE A 89 -6.76 11.37 -0.51
CA PHE A 89 -7.77 11.79 0.47
C PHE A 89 -9.18 11.71 -0.09
N TYR A 90 -10.15 11.85 0.81
CA TYR A 90 -11.56 12.11 0.48
C TYR A 90 -12.06 13.33 1.26
N TYR A 91 -13.20 13.87 0.85
CA TYR A 91 -13.88 14.93 1.59
C TYR A 91 -14.95 14.35 2.53
N GLU A 92 -14.95 14.81 3.77
CA GLU A 92 -15.99 14.53 4.76
C GLU A 92 -16.49 15.83 5.35
N ASN A 93 -17.76 16.17 5.12
CA ASN A 93 -18.37 17.41 5.60
C ASN A 93 -17.58 18.68 5.24
N GLY A 94 -16.89 18.67 4.08
CA GLY A 94 -16.04 19.79 3.62
C GLY A 94 -14.60 19.76 4.13
N GLU A 95 -14.26 18.83 5.02
CA GLU A 95 -12.90 18.63 5.53
C GLU A 95 -12.16 17.55 4.75
N ILE A 96 -10.83 17.67 4.68
CA ILE A 96 -9.96 16.68 4.02
C ILE A 96 -9.63 15.59 5.03
N VAL A 97 -9.96 14.34 4.69
CA VAL A 97 -9.54 13.16 5.44
C VAL A 97 -8.53 12.38 4.61
N ASN A 98 -7.29 12.31 5.09
CA ASN A 98 -6.19 11.68 4.36
C ASN A 98 -6.18 10.16 4.57
N PHE A 99 -6.12 9.43 3.46
CA PHE A 99 -5.66 8.05 3.44
C PHE A 99 -4.13 7.98 3.42
N VAL A 100 -3.51 8.86 2.63
CA VAL A 100 -2.06 8.95 2.50
C VAL A 100 -1.69 10.43 2.63
N ASN A 101 -0.64 10.72 3.38
CA ASN A 101 -0.11 12.08 3.50
C ASN A 101 1.40 12.00 3.71
N LEU A 102 2.15 11.83 2.61
CA LEU A 102 3.61 11.80 2.65
C LEU A 102 4.14 13.22 2.55
N THR A 103 5.04 13.56 3.45
CA THR A 103 5.62 14.88 3.56
C THR A 103 7.13 14.82 3.40
N ASN A 104 7.66 15.76 2.63
CA ASN A 104 9.08 15.92 2.35
C ASN A 104 9.64 14.81 1.43
N ARG A 105 10.83 15.11 0.90
CA ARG A 105 11.52 14.26 -0.07
C ARG A 105 11.70 12.81 0.39
N ASP A 106 12.18 12.65 1.62
CA ASP A 106 12.68 11.36 2.08
C ASP A 106 11.50 10.38 2.32
N GLU A 107 10.37 10.86 2.86
CA GLU A 107 9.16 10.05 3.05
C GLU A 107 8.53 9.65 1.71
N ILE A 108 8.48 10.57 0.74
CA ILE A 108 8.00 10.28 -0.62
C ILE A 108 8.84 9.19 -1.27
N ASN A 109 10.16 9.31 -1.21
CA ASN A 109 11.09 8.43 -1.92
C ASN A 109 11.28 7.07 -1.27
N SER A 110 10.82 6.88 -0.03
CA SER A 110 11.00 5.63 0.73
C SER A 110 9.71 4.84 0.97
N THR A 111 8.57 5.33 0.49
CA THR A 111 7.27 4.70 0.75
C THR A 111 6.77 3.95 -0.47
N ASP A 112 6.74 2.62 -0.38
CA ASP A 112 6.19 1.76 -1.45
C ASP A 112 4.67 1.56 -1.33
N PHE A 113 4.14 1.63 -0.09
CA PHE A 113 2.72 1.48 0.16
C PHE A 113 2.28 2.11 1.48
N ALA A 114 0.98 2.40 1.59
CA ALA A 114 0.32 2.83 2.82
C ALA A 114 -0.94 1.99 3.07
N GLU A 115 -1.13 1.53 4.32
CA GLU A 115 -2.33 0.83 4.76
C GLU A 115 -3.09 1.65 5.78
N VAL A 116 -4.41 1.80 5.57
CA VAL A 116 -5.30 2.60 6.41
C VAL A 116 -6.65 1.93 6.59
N ASN A 117 -7.39 2.33 7.61
CA ASN A 117 -8.76 1.85 7.80
C ASN A 117 -9.66 2.40 6.69
N SER A 118 -10.53 1.53 6.19
CA SER A 118 -11.59 1.94 5.27
C SER A 118 -12.63 2.78 6.03
N PRO A 119 -13.20 3.83 5.42
CA PRO A 119 -14.31 4.58 6.01
C PRO A 119 -15.62 3.78 5.99
N GLY A 120 -15.66 2.62 5.33
CA GLY A 120 -16.83 1.74 5.31
C GLY A 120 -18.03 2.30 4.55
N MET A 121 -17.80 3.22 3.61
CA MET A 121 -18.87 3.85 2.82
C MET A 121 -18.36 4.39 1.49
N GLN A 122 -19.28 4.75 0.60
CA GLN A 122 -18.94 5.31 -0.71
C GLN A 122 -18.23 6.66 -0.56
N ARG A 123 -17.11 6.81 -1.26
CA ARG A 123 -16.28 8.01 -1.25
C ARG A 123 -15.66 8.29 -2.61
N GLU A 124 -15.64 9.55 -3.00
CA GLU A 124 -14.77 10.03 -4.07
C GLU A 124 -13.35 10.18 -3.53
N ILE A 125 -12.37 9.58 -4.22
CA ILE A 125 -10.97 9.59 -3.81
C ILE A 125 -10.20 10.54 -4.73
N PHE A 126 -9.36 11.38 -4.11
CA PHE A 126 -8.52 12.36 -4.78
C PHE A 126 -7.06 12.12 -4.46
N SER A 127 -6.17 12.50 -5.37
CA SER A 127 -4.76 12.75 -5.07
C SER A 127 -4.45 14.24 -5.15
N ARG A 128 -3.53 14.71 -4.31
CA ARG A 128 -2.88 16.01 -4.46
C ARG A 128 -1.37 15.86 -4.37
N VAL A 129 -0.68 16.44 -5.33
CA VAL A 129 0.77 16.59 -5.33
C VAL A 129 1.11 18.06 -5.12
N THR A 130 2.06 18.33 -4.22
CA THR A 130 2.56 19.68 -3.93
C THR A 130 4.07 19.68 -4.10
N LEU A 131 4.59 20.45 -5.04
CA LEU A 131 6.02 20.68 -5.19
C LEU A 131 6.40 22.00 -4.53
N LYS A 132 7.35 21.94 -3.59
CA LYS A 132 7.95 23.10 -2.95
C LYS A 132 9.38 22.77 -2.53
N SER A 133 10.31 23.70 -2.77
CA SER A 133 11.64 23.63 -2.17
C SER A 133 11.89 24.83 -1.25
N SER A 134 12.67 24.63 -0.19
CA SER A 134 13.12 25.71 0.69
C SER A 134 14.33 26.48 0.16
N VAL A 135 15.10 25.92 -0.78
CA VAL A 135 16.37 26.49 -1.25
C VAL A 135 16.37 26.72 -2.75
N CYS A 136 16.73 27.95 -3.13
CA CYS A 136 16.97 28.33 -4.51
C CYS A 136 18.40 28.04 -4.93
N THR A 137 18.61 26.96 -5.69
CA THR A 137 19.92 26.62 -6.27
C THR A 137 20.02 26.93 -7.77
N GLY A 138 18.93 27.40 -8.39
CA GLY A 138 18.84 27.62 -9.84
C GLY A 138 18.55 26.34 -10.64
N GLN A 139 18.37 25.21 -9.97
CA GLN A 139 17.90 23.97 -10.59
C GLN A 139 16.37 23.90 -10.62
N ILE A 140 15.83 23.10 -11.54
CA ILE A 140 14.42 22.72 -11.54
C ILE A 140 14.28 21.47 -10.68
N PHE A 141 13.32 21.51 -9.77
CA PHE A 141 12.90 20.39 -8.96
C PHE A 141 11.71 19.69 -9.59
N TYR A 142 11.58 18.40 -9.33
CA TYR A 142 10.55 17.52 -9.84
C TYR A 142 9.88 16.73 -8.72
N LEU A 143 8.57 16.57 -8.86
CA LEU A 143 7.75 15.66 -8.09
C LEU A 143 6.95 14.80 -9.06
N THR A 144 7.06 13.49 -8.89
CA THR A 144 6.45 12.47 -9.74
C THR A 144 5.62 11.52 -8.89
N PHE A 145 4.44 11.17 -9.39
CA PHE A 145 3.51 10.21 -8.76
C PHE A 145 2.98 9.25 -9.82
N ARG A 146 3.14 7.95 -9.60
CA ARG A 146 2.96 6.91 -10.63
C ARG A 146 2.41 5.61 -10.06
N ASP A 147 1.93 4.77 -10.98
CA ASP A 147 1.71 3.34 -10.77
C ASP A 147 0.80 3.01 -9.56
N LEU A 148 -0.29 3.79 -9.40
CA LEU A 148 -1.20 3.66 -8.27
C LEU A 148 -2.12 2.44 -8.38
N LYS A 149 -2.07 1.60 -7.35
CA LYS A 149 -3.01 0.51 -7.10
C LYS A 149 -3.68 0.71 -5.75
N ILE A 150 -5.00 0.57 -5.74
CA ILE A 150 -5.80 0.61 -4.51
C ILE A 150 -6.40 -0.77 -4.29
N PHE A 151 -6.11 -1.38 -3.15
CA PHE A 151 -6.68 -2.66 -2.74
C PHE A 151 -7.59 -2.47 -1.53
N GLY A 152 -8.77 -3.09 -1.57
CA GLY A 152 -9.62 -3.27 -0.41
C GLY A 152 -9.31 -4.60 0.27
N ILE A 153 -9.21 -4.58 1.60
CA ILE A 153 -8.92 -5.78 2.41
C ILE A 153 -10.14 -6.15 3.24
N ARG A 154 -10.67 -7.36 3.01
CA ARG A 154 -11.76 -7.94 3.80
C ARG A 154 -11.18 -8.77 4.95
N GLN A 155 -11.78 -8.63 6.13
CA GLN A 155 -11.57 -9.52 7.27
C GLN A 155 -12.53 -10.70 7.18
#